data_AF-A0A832B0L2-F1
#
_entry.id   AF-A0A832B0L2-F1
#
_cell.length_a   1.000
_cell.length_b   1.000
_cell.length_c   1.000
_cell.angle_alpha   90.00
_cell.angle_beta   90.00
_cell.angle_gamma   90.00
#
_symmetry.space_group_name_H-M   'P 1'
#
loop_
_entity.id
_entity.type
_entity.pdbx_description
1 polymer ?
#
loop_
_entity_poly.entity_id
_entity_poly.type
_entity_poly.pdbx_seq_one_letter_code
_entity_poly.pdbx_strand_id
1 'polypeptide(L)'
;SDTVIFKSATTTELDKKVAEELAKIAEIEDMIKFGIEVKAKLSELTGMSAKEIVMRDFKDFVMGGKKVGIGQIELLDLSLIENKKDEIYSELLKKKSEGYHSVLLMLTDIMKEGTELLVVTDEPKIVEKAFGKRLEGRSVWLDKVMSRKKQVVPPLEKALS
;
A
#
# COMPACT_ATOMS: atom_id res chain seq x y z
N SER A 1 4.99 -12.69 -4.33
CA SER A 1 4.76 -11.52 -3.44
C SER A 1 4.12 -10.37 -4.22
N ASP A 2 4.77 -9.89 -5.27
CA ASP A 2 4.37 -8.69 -6.05
C ASP A 2 2.97 -8.75 -6.68
N THR A 3 2.50 -9.95 -7.05
CA THR A 3 1.15 -10.16 -7.59
C THR A 3 0.06 -10.16 -6.52
N VAL A 4 0.43 -10.07 -5.24
CA VAL A 4 -0.48 -10.14 -4.08
C VAL A 4 -1.39 -11.36 -4.17
N ILE A 5 -0.78 -12.56 -4.32
CA ILE A 5 -1.52 -13.82 -4.52
C ILE A 5 -2.44 -13.71 -5.76
N PHE A 6 -1.89 -13.14 -6.84
CA PHE A 6 -2.58 -12.87 -8.12
C PHE A 6 -3.75 -11.88 -8.06
N LYS A 7 -3.96 -11.20 -6.92
CA LYS A 7 -5.03 -10.19 -6.74
C LYS A 7 -4.63 -8.78 -7.20
N SER A 8 -3.33 -8.52 -7.38
CA SER A 8 -2.87 -7.21 -7.85
C SER A 8 -3.26 -6.95 -9.30
N ALA A 9 -3.67 -5.72 -9.60
CA ALA A 9 -3.92 -5.25 -10.97
C ALA A 9 -2.67 -5.26 -11.88
N THR A 10 -1.48 -5.52 -11.33
CA THR A 10 -0.25 -5.72 -12.11
C THR A 10 -0.06 -7.16 -12.58
N THR A 11 -0.88 -8.11 -12.09
CA THR A 11 -0.76 -9.53 -12.42
C THR A 11 -1.19 -9.80 -13.86
N THR A 12 -0.40 -10.59 -14.57
CA THR A 12 -0.67 -11.04 -15.94
C THR A 12 -0.91 -12.55 -16.00
N GLU A 13 -1.45 -13.05 -17.12
CA GLU A 13 -1.58 -14.49 -17.34
C GLU A 13 -0.23 -15.21 -17.44
N LEU A 14 0.82 -14.49 -17.88
CA LEU A 14 2.18 -15.04 -17.88
C LEU A 14 2.66 -15.29 -16.44
N ASP A 15 2.37 -14.39 -15.50
CA ASP A 15 2.76 -14.56 -14.09
C ASP A 15 2.12 -15.81 -13.48
N LYS A 16 0.84 -16.07 -13.78
CA LYS A 16 0.12 -17.27 -13.30
C LYS A 16 0.72 -18.53 -13.88
N LYS A 17 0.93 -18.56 -15.20
CA LYS A 17 1.51 -19.72 -15.90
C LYS A 17 2.91 -20.05 -15.37
N VAL A 18 3.77 -19.05 -15.23
CA VAL A 18 5.14 -19.25 -14.71
C VAL A 18 5.09 -19.70 -13.24
N ALA A 19 4.19 -19.14 -12.43
CA ALA A 19 4.02 -19.58 -11.05
C ALA A 19 3.59 -21.05 -10.95
N GLU A 20 2.65 -21.50 -11.80
CA GLU A 20 2.21 -22.90 -11.86
C GLU A 20 3.35 -23.85 -12.28
N GLU A 21 4.17 -23.46 -13.25
CA GLU A 21 5.35 -24.22 -13.67
C GLU A 21 6.37 -24.33 -12.52
N LEU A 22 6.64 -23.22 -11.83
CA LEU A 22 7.56 -23.18 -10.69
C LEU A 22 7.03 -23.96 -9.49
N ALA A 23 5.73 -23.95 -9.23
CA ALA A 23 5.12 -24.70 -8.14
C ALA A 23 5.31 -26.21 -8.30
N LYS A 24 5.21 -26.72 -9.53
CA LYS A 24 5.51 -28.13 -9.83
C LYS A 24 6.97 -28.48 -9.53
N ILE A 25 7.91 -27.60 -9.90
CA ILE A 25 9.34 -27.80 -9.65
C ILE A 25 9.65 -27.75 -8.14
N ALA A 26 8.96 -26.87 -7.41
CA ALA A 26 9.14 -26.69 -5.98
C ALA A 26 8.28 -27.63 -5.11
N GLU A 27 7.55 -28.58 -5.73
CA GLU A 27 6.65 -29.51 -5.05
C GLU A 27 5.59 -28.82 -4.17
N ILE A 28 5.10 -27.66 -4.63
CA ILE A 28 4.04 -26.89 -3.97
C ILE A 28 2.70 -27.29 -4.58
N GLU A 29 1.90 -28.06 -3.83
CA GLU A 29 0.58 -28.54 -4.29
C GLU A 29 -0.49 -27.44 -4.32
N ASP A 30 -0.47 -26.53 -3.35
CA ASP A 30 -1.44 -25.44 -3.22
C ASP A 30 -0.73 -24.09 -3.19
N MET A 31 -0.63 -23.45 -4.36
CA MET A 31 0.00 -22.14 -4.51
C MET A 31 -0.72 -21.04 -3.74
N ILE A 32 -2.04 -21.14 -3.57
CA ILE A 32 -2.83 -20.10 -2.90
C ILE A 32 -2.54 -20.18 -1.41
N LYS A 33 -2.61 -21.38 -0.82
CA LYS A 33 -2.23 -21.61 0.58
C LYS A 33 -0.79 -21.19 0.84
N PHE A 34 0.15 -21.63 -0.01
CA PHE A 34 1.55 -21.20 0.09
C PHE A 34 1.70 -19.68 0.01
N GLY A 35 0.99 -19.05 -0.93
CA GLY A 35 0.97 -17.59 -1.07
C GLY A 35 0.46 -16.87 0.18
N ILE A 36 -0.59 -17.41 0.83
CA ILE A 36 -1.11 -16.90 2.10
C ILE A 36 -0.06 -17.04 3.20
N GLU A 37 0.60 -18.18 3.33
CA GLU A 37 1.65 -18.40 4.34
C GLU A 37 2.85 -17.45 4.15
N VAL A 38 3.27 -17.25 2.89
CA VAL A 38 4.31 -16.28 2.54
C VAL A 38 3.87 -14.86 2.91
N LYS A 39 2.63 -14.48 2.59
CA LYS A 39 2.10 -13.16 2.95
C LYS A 39 1.94 -12.98 4.46
N ALA A 40 1.50 -14.01 5.20
CA ALA A 40 1.43 -13.98 6.65
C ALA A 40 2.78 -13.59 7.27
N LYS A 41 3.87 -14.22 6.82
CA LYS A 41 5.23 -13.91 7.27
C LYS A 41 5.69 -12.51 6.84
N LEU A 42 5.34 -12.07 5.64
CA LEU A 42 5.71 -10.73 5.17
C LEU A 42 4.93 -9.61 5.88
N SER A 43 3.68 -9.88 6.24
CA SER A 43 2.78 -9.02 7.00
C SER A 43 3.06 -9.03 8.50
N GLU A 44 4.02 -9.83 8.97
CA GLU A 44 4.46 -9.78 10.36
C GLU A 44 5.22 -8.47 10.61
N LEU A 45 4.67 -7.67 11.53
CA LEU A 45 5.22 -6.38 11.95
C LEU A 45 5.70 -6.41 13.41
N THR A 46 5.72 -7.60 14.02
CA THR A 46 6.16 -7.82 15.39
C THR A 46 7.58 -7.27 15.58
N GLY A 47 7.77 -6.43 16.59
CA GLY A 47 9.06 -5.81 16.89
C GLY A 47 9.45 -4.62 16.01
N MET A 48 8.69 -4.30 14.94
CA MET A 48 8.95 -3.11 14.14
C MET A 48 8.40 -1.85 14.81
N SER A 49 9.19 -0.79 14.80
CA SER A 49 8.77 0.57 15.14
C SER A 49 7.86 1.16 14.05
N ALA A 50 7.03 2.14 14.42
CA ALA A 50 6.19 2.86 13.46
C ALA A 50 7.00 3.48 12.32
N LYS A 51 8.21 3.97 12.61
CA LYS A 51 9.13 4.54 11.62
C LYS A 51 9.58 3.49 10.61
N GLU A 52 9.97 2.31 11.07
CA GLU A 52 10.37 1.21 10.17
C GLU A 52 9.21 0.75 9.31
N ILE A 53 7.99 0.70 9.87
CA ILE A 53 6.77 0.37 9.11
C ILE A 53 6.54 1.40 8.00
N VAL A 54 6.55 2.70 8.30
CA VAL A 54 6.36 3.76 7.30
C VAL A 54 7.41 3.69 6.19
N MET A 55 8.66 3.41 6.54
CA MET A 55 9.79 3.46 5.61
C MET A 55 10.03 2.18 4.81
N ARG A 56 9.39 1.05 5.16
CA ARG A 56 9.67 -0.29 4.61
C ARG A 56 9.56 -0.36 3.08
N ASP A 57 8.53 0.23 2.50
CA ASP A 57 8.39 0.41 1.04
C ASP A 57 7.95 1.85 0.74
N PHE A 58 8.71 2.82 1.24
CA PHE A 58 8.49 4.24 0.95
C PHE A 58 9.20 4.65 -0.34
N LYS A 59 8.50 5.40 -1.19
CA LYS A 59 9.08 5.97 -2.42
C LYS A 59 8.75 7.45 -2.56
N ASP A 60 9.73 8.18 -3.07
CA ASP A 60 9.62 9.60 -3.38
C ASP A 60 9.18 9.81 -4.83
N PHE A 61 8.33 10.81 -5.01
CA PHE A 61 7.80 11.25 -6.29
C PHE A 61 7.83 12.77 -6.35
N VAL A 62 7.91 13.30 -7.57
CA VAL A 62 7.69 14.71 -7.86
C VAL A 62 6.50 14.79 -8.79
N MET A 63 5.41 15.37 -8.31
CA MET A 63 4.13 15.44 -9.03
C MET A 63 3.71 16.89 -9.16
N GLY A 64 3.60 17.43 -10.37
CA GLY A 64 3.30 18.86 -10.58
C GLY A 64 4.28 19.81 -9.85
N GLY A 65 5.55 19.43 -9.73
CA GLY A 65 6.58 20.18 -8.98
C GLY A 65 6.50 20.05 -7.45
N LYS A 66 5.54 19.31 -6.92
CA LYS A 66 5.36 19.05 -5.49
C LYS A 66 6.05 17.75 -5.08
N LYS A 67 6.77 17.76 -3.97
CA LYS A 67 7.40 16.56 -3.40
C LYS A 67 6.34 15.70 -2.70
N VAL A 68 6.17 14.45 -3.14
CA VAL A 68 5.16 13.51 -2.63
C VAL A 68 5.84 12.21 -2.22
N GLY A 69 5.53 11.71 -1.02
CA GLY A 69 6.02 10.43 -0.54
C GLY A 69 4.89 9.42 -0.41
N ILE A 70 5.09 8.20 -0.89
CA ILE A 70 4.07 7.14 -0.82
C ILE A 70 4.69 5.84 -0.32
N GLY A 71 4.30 5.45 0.90
CA GLY A 71 4.59 4.15 1.49
C GLY A 71 3.52 3.11 1.15
N GLN A 72 3.87 1.84 1.20
CA GLN A 72 2.93 0.73 1.11
C GLN A 72 3.27 -0.39 2.08
N ILE A 73 2.27 -0.90 2.78
CA ILE A 73 2.35 -2.07 3.65
C ILE A 73 1.19 -2.98 3.31
N GLU A 74 1.50 -4.25 3.07
CA GLU A 74 0.51 -5.27 2.76
C GLU A 74 0.31 -6.16 3.99
N LEU A 75 -0.94 -6.25 4.44
CA LEU A 75 -1.38 -6.97 5.62
C LEU A 75 -2.40 -8.02 5.21
N LEU A 76 -2.38 -9.17 5.87
CA LEU A 76 -3.49 -10.12 5.72
C LEU A 76 -4.80 -9.49 6.20
N ASP A 77 -4.77 -8.77 7.32
CA ASP A 77 -5.90 -8.03 7.88
C ASP A 77 -5.39 -6.77 8.58
N LEU A 78 -6.11 -5.65 8.45
CA LEU A 78 -5.73 -4.38 9.08
C LEU A 78 -5.74 -4.38 10.61
N SER A 79 -6.47 -5.31 11.25
CA SER A 79 -6.45 -5.47 12.71
C SER A 79 -5.05 -5.71 13.28
N LEU A 80 -4.12 -6.23 12.46
CA LEU A 80 -2.72 -6.44 12.83
C LEU A 80 -1.95 -5.15 13.11
N ILE A 81 -2.44 -3.99 12.64
CA ILE A 81 -1.76 -2.70 12.77
C ILE A 81 -2.59 -1.65 13.52
N GLU A 82 -3.81 -1.99 13.95
CA GLU A 82 -4.76 -1.02 14.53
C GLU A 82 -4.18 -0.34 15.79
N ASN A 83 -3.50 -1.10 16.65
CA ASN A 83 -2.87 -0.59 17.87
C ASN A 83 -1.66 0.33 17.64
N LYS A 84 -1.14 0.40 16.41
CA LYS A 84 0.02 1.22 16.02
C LYS A 84 -0.36 2.37 15.09
N LYS A 85 -1.64 2.49 14.68
CA LYS A 85 -2.08 3.50 13.71
C LYS A 85 -1.76 4.93 14.12
N ASP A 86 -1.93 5.28 15.39
CA ASP A 86 -1.63 6.62 15.88
C ASP A 86 -0.13 6.94 15.85
N GLU A 87 0.72 5.97 16.20
CA GLU A 87 2.17 6.11 16.10
C GLU A 87 2.61 6.23 14.64
N ILE A 88 2.05 5.40 13.75
CA ILE A 88 2.31 5.46 12.31
C ILE A 88 1.91 6.82 11.75
N TYR A 89 0.72 7.32 12.09
CA TYR A 89 0.28 8.63 11.62
C TYR A 89 1.19 9.76 12.13
N SER A 90 1.68 9.64 13.36
CA SER A 90 2.68 10.56 13.93
C SER A 90 4.00 10.54 13.15
N GLU A 91 4.45 9.37 12.69
CA GLU A 91 5.63 9.26 11.81
C GLU A 91 5.37 9.83 10.42
N LEU A 92 4.16 9.70 9.86
CA LEU A 92 3.79 10.36 8.59
C LEU A 92 3.81 11.89 8.71
N LEU A 93 3.35 12.43 9.85
CA LEU A 93 3.45 13.87 10.15
C LEU A 93 4.91 14.34 10.22
N LYS A 94 5.76 13.61 10.94
CA LYS A 94 7.21 13.88 10.99
C LYS A 94 7.81 13.83 9.59
N LYS A 95 7.48 12.79 8.80
CA LYS A 95 7.98 12.67 7.43
C LYS A 95 7.56 13.84 6.57
N LYS A 96 6.30 14.29 6.68
CA LYS A 96 5.80 15.46 5.96
C LYS A 96 6.60 16.73 6.29
N SER A 97 6.98 16.91 7.56
CA SER A 97 7.76 18.07 8.01
C SER A 97 9.14 18.19 7.37
N GLU A 98 9.65 17.13 6.72
CA GLU A 98 10.89 17.15 5.92
C GLU A 98 10.72 17.81 4.53
N GLY A 99 9.71 18.66 4.36
CA GLY A 99 9.46 19.42 3.12
C GLY A 99 8.62 18.70 2.07
N TYR A 100 7.79 17.72 2.45
CA TYR A 100 6.85 17.08 1.53
C TYR A 100 5.54 17.86 1.48
N HIS A 101 4.98 18.00 0.28
CA HIS A 101 3.61 18.48 0.10
C HIS A 101 2.59 17.44 0.60
N SER A 102 2.79 16.17 0.24
CA SER A 102 1.94 15.07 0.69
C SER A 102 2.76 13.86 1.06
N VAL A 103 2.37 13.19 2.14
CA VAL A 103 2.88 11.88 2.53
C VAL A 103 1.69 10.96 2.72
N LEU A 104 1.69 9.83 2.02
CA LEU A 104 0.62 8.85 2.05
C LEU A 104 1.17 7.49 2.44
N LEU A 105 0.37 6.69 3.14
CA LEU A 105 0.68 5.29 3.44
C LEU A 105 -0.50 4.42 3.03
N MET A 106 -0.24 3.48 2.12
CA MET A 106 -1.18 2.44 1.76
C MET A 106 -1.12 1.32 2.79
N LEU A 107 -2.17 1.18 3.61
CA LEU A 107 -2.40 -0.02 4.42
C LEU A 107 -3.30 -0.95 3.60
N THR A 108 -2.69 -1.86 2.85
CA THR A 108 -3.40 -2.76 1.92
C THR A 108 -3.84 -4.03 2.64
N ASP A 109 -5.15 -4.27 2.69
CA ASP A 109 -5.79 -5.47 3.23
C ASP A 109 -5.94 -6.52 2.12
N ILE A 110 -5.18 -7.60 2.21
CA ILE A 110 -5.15 -8.68 1.20
C ILE A 110 -6.49 -9.45 1.17
N MET A 111 -7.13 -9.63 2.33
CA MET A 111 -8.35 -10.41 2.45
C MET A 111 -9.58 -9.62 1.99
N LYS A 112 -9.66 -8.33 2.35
CA LYS A 112 -10.73 -7.42 1.89
C LYS A 112 -10.50 -6.85 0.50
N GLU A 113 -9.32 -7.04 -0.06
CA GLU A 113 -8.93 -6.55 -1.39
C GLU A 113 -9.11 -5.05 -1.54
N GLY A 114 -8.57 -4.29 -0.60
CA GLY A 114 -8.60 -2.84 -0.66
C GLY A 114 -7.51 -2.21 0.18
N THR A 115 -7.43 -0.89 0.12
CA THR A 115 -6.42 -0.12 0.86
C THR A 115 -7.09 0.93 1.72
N GLU A 116 -6.75 0.98 3.00
CA GLU A 116 -6.92 2.18 3.80
C GLU A 116 -5.73 3.10 3.51
N LEU A 117 -5.99 4.23 2.86
CA LEU A 117 -4.97 5.20 2.53
C LEU A 117 -4.90 6.25 3.64
N LEU A 118 -3.87 6.18 4.49
CA LEU A 118 -3.56 7.26 5.43
C LEU A 118 -2.97 8.44 4.66
N VAL A 119 -3.41 9.65 4.94
CA VAL A 119 -3.01 10.85 4.20
C VAL A 119 -2.61 11.98 5.14
N VAL A 120 -1.41 12.53 4.92
CA VAL A 120 -0.99 13.81 5.48
C VAL A 120 -0.66 14.73 4.31
N THR A 121 -1.42 15.80 4.12
CA THR A 121 -1.29 16.70 2.96
C THR A 121 -1.71 18.12 3.31
N ASP A 122 -1.13 19.11 2.61
CA ASP A 122 -1.56 20.51 2.72
C ASP A 122 -2.88 20.77 1.98
N GLU A 123 -3.25 19.88 1.06
CA GLU A 123 -4.41 20.04 0.19
C GLU A 123 -5.31 18.79 0.23
N PRO A 124 -6.20 18.61 1.24
CA PRO A 124 -7.01 17.39 1.37
C PRO A 124 -7.90 17.07 0.18
N LYS A 125 -8.30 18.10 -0.60
CA LYS A 125 -9.14 17.96 -1.80
C LYS A 125 -8.47 17.13 -2.91
N ILE A 126 -7.14 16.97 -2.89
CA ILE A 126 -6.44 16.12 -3.88
C ILE A 126 -6.89 14.66 -3.80
N VAL A 127 -7.31 14.19 -2.61
CA VAL A 127 -7.78 12.82 -2.40
C VAL A 127 -9.09 12.60 -3.15
N GLU A 128 -10.04 13.54 -3.01
CA GLU A 128 -11.32 13.49 -3.73
C GLU A 128 -11.12 13.64 -5.24
N LYS A 129 -10.22 14.53 -5.69
CA LYS A 129 -9.87 14.69 -7.11
C LYS A 129 -9.22 13.42 -7.69
N ALA A 130 -8.34 12.76 -6.95
CA ALA A 130 -7.62 11.58 -7.40
C ALA A 130 -8.49 10.32 -7.38
N PHE A 131 -9.28 10.12 -6.33
CA PHE A 131 -9.93 8.83 -6.06
C PHE A 131 -11.46 8.88 -6.03
N GLY A 132 -12.07 10.05 -6.21
CA GLY A 132 -13.53 10.22 -6.16
C GLY A 132 -14.12 9.98 -4.77
N LYS A 133 -13.28 9.93 -3.73
CA LYS A 133 -13.69 9.71 -2.33
C LYS A 133 -13.10 10.79 -1.44
N ARG A 134 -13.89 11.26 -0.48
CA ARG A 134 -13.44 12.26 0.48
C ARG A 134 -12.55 11.63 1.54
N LEU A 135 -11.59 12.42 2.00
CA LEU A 135 -10.80 12.09 3.17
C LEU A 135 -11.69 12.24 4.41
N GLU A 136 -11.82 11.17 5.20
CA GLU A 136 -12.58 11.18 6.46
C GLU A 136 -11.59 11.12 7.62
N GLY A 137 -11.41 12.26 8.29
CA GLY A 137 -10.39 12.40 9.33
C GLY A 137 -8.98 12.30 8.75
N ARG A 138 -8.34 11.14 8.90
CA ARG A 138 -6.93 10.89 8.55
C ARG A 138 -6.75 9.92 7.38
N SER A 139 -7.82 9.27 6.94
CA SER A 139 -7.74 8.21 5.93
C SER A 139 -8.97 8.12 5.03
N VAL A 140 -8.84 7.32 3.97
CA VAL A 140 -9.93 6.97 3.06
C VAL A 140 -9.80 5.51 2.64
N TRP A 141 -10.94 4.79 2.57
CA TRP A 141 -10.95 3.43 2.05
C TRP A 141 -11.05 3.40 0.52
N LEU A 142 -10.11 2.73 -0.14
CA LEU A 142 -10.03 2.56 -1.58
C LEU A 142 -10.25 1.08 -1.94
N ASP A 143 -11.42 0.81 -2.53
CA ASP A 143 -11.81 -0.55 -2.91
C ASP A 143 -11.01 -1.04 -4.13
N LYS A 144 -10.58 -2.30 -4.12
CA LYS A 144 -9.75 -2.92 -5.17
C LYS A 144 -8.42 -2.23 -5.47
N VAL A 145 -7.99 -1.28 -4.64
CA VAL A 145 -6.68 -0.63 -4.77
C VAL A 145 -5.64 -1.45 -4.03
N MET A 146 -4.72 -2.06 -4.78
CA MET A 146 -3.64 -2.91 -4.25
C MET A 146 -2.26 -2.48 -4.77
N SER A 147 -2.20 -1.65 -5.81
CA SER A 147 -0.95 -1.27 -6.48
C SER A 147 -0.69 0.23 -6.40
N ARG A 148 0.38 0.62 -5.68
CA ARG A 148 0.87 2.00 -5.71
C ARG A 148 1.13 2.48 -7.14
N LYS A 149 1.83 1.68 -7.95
CA LYS A 149 2.29 2.06 -9.30
C LYS A 149 1.15 2.24 -10.29
N LYS A 150 0.13 1.38 -10.25
CA LYS A 150 -0.97 1.41 -11.24
C LYS A 150 -2.19 2.20 -10.78
N GLN A 151 -2.46 2.25 -9.48
CA GLN A 151 -3.75 2.70 -8.96
C GLN A 151 -3.66 3.93 -8.04
N VAL A 152 -2.48 4.28 -7.51
CA VAL A 152 -2.32 5.44 -6.61
C VAL A 152 -1.50 6.55 -7.26
N VAL A 153 -0.34 6.22 -7.85
CA VAL A 153 0.55 7.20 -8.48
C VAL A 153 -0.10 7.94 -9.64
N PRO A 154 -0.70 7.28 -10.66
CA PRO A 154 -1.24 8.00 -11.82
C PRO A 154 -2.41 8.95 -11.48
N PRO A 155 -3.39 8.57 -10.62
CA PRO A 155 -4.44 9.50 -10.22
C PRO A 155 -3.95 10.68 -9.39
N LEU A 156 -2.97 10.48 -8.50
CA LEU A 156 -2.36 11.58 -7.74
C LEU A 156 -1.58 12.53 -8.65
N GLU A 157 -0.80 12.01 -9.60
CA GLU A 157 -0.09 12.82 -10.59
C GLU A 157 -1.06 13.73 -11.35
N LYS A 158 -2.17 13.16 -11.85
CA LYS A 158 -3.23 13.90 -12.54
C LYS A 158 -3.95 14.91 -11.63
N ALA A 159 -4.07 14.61 -10.33
CA ALA A 159 -4.72 15.48 -9.37
C ALA A 159 -3.84 16.68 -8.97
N LEU A 160 -2.52 16.50 -8.96
CA LEU A 160 -1.53 17.51 -8.57
C LEU A 160 -0.96 18.32 -9.74
N SER A 161 -1.12 17.80 -10.96
CA SER A 161 -0.97 18.57 -12.21
C SER A 161 -2.16 19.52 -12.42
#